data_AF-A0A1D9GJ98-F1
#
_entry.id   AF-A0A1D9GJ98-F1
#
_cell.length_a   1.000
_cell.length_b   1.000
_cell.length_c   1.000
_cell.angle_alpha   90.00
_cell.angle_beta   90.00
_cell.angle_gamma   90.00
#
_symmetry.space_group_name_H-M   'P 1'
#
loop_
_entity.id
_entity.type
_entity.pdbx_description
1 polymer ?
#
loop_
_entity_poly.entity_id
_entity_poly.type
_entity_poly.pdbx_seq_one_letter_code
_entity_poly.pdbx_strand_id
1 'polypeptide(L)'
;MSHLLATIVLATLGAILVVAGLLFFLRPRWLLDWLKGMAILGAILFGLYTLVIAVNIAEYQSVEGMQTVAAISTERQGDQFWRVTMHPANAKPVTNSLRGDQWQVDARIIRFSGPLSWLGVAPGYRLERLSGRFTTLEQERAETRLAIDLNGKSWLDLWELDRKFDLPFIEAVHRNVTFMPMRDGAMFDVRLSASGLVAVPVNEEAREAVQLWGQ
;
A
#
# COMPACT_ATOMS: atom_id res chain seq x y z
N MET A 1 -23.72 -2.42 68.41
CA MET A 1 -22.27 -2.79 68.48
C MET A 1 -21.60 -2.90 67.10
N SER A 2 -22.26 -2.56 65.98
CA SER A 2 -21.75 -2.73 64.60
C SER A 2 -20.99 -1.53 64.04
N HIS A 3 -21.38 -0.29 64.40
CA HIS A 3 -20.82 0.92 63.78
C HIS A 3 -19.38 1.23 64.24
N LEU A 4 -19.06 0.99 65.51
CA LEU A 4 -17.70 1.24 66.06
C LEU A 4 -16.64 0.31 65.45
N LEU A 5 -16.98 -0.97 65.22
CA LEU A 5 -16.07 -1.92 64.57
C LEU A 5 -15.82 -1.53 63.11
N ALA A 6 -16.87 -1.13 62.38
CA ALA A 6 -16.72 -0.66 61.00
C ALA A 6 -15.84 0.60 60.90
N THR A 7 -16.00 1.55 61.82
CA THR A 7 -15.15 2.76 61.86
C THR A 7 -13.70 2.45 62.19
N ILE A 8 -13.45 1.52 63.10
CA ILE A 8 -12.08 1.11 63.45
C ILE A 8 -11.42 0.41 62.26
N VAL A 9 -12.11 -0.52 61.60
CA VAL A 9 -11.58 -1.22 60.42
C VAL A 9 -11.27 -0.24 59.29
N LEU A 10 -12.18 0.68 58.98
CA LEU A 10 -11.97 1.68 57.93
C LEU A 10 -10.84 2.65 58.28
N ALA A 11 -10.76 3.11 59.53
CA ALA A 11 -9.67 3.99 59.97
C ALA A 11 -8.31 3.27 59.93
N THR A 12 -8.27 2.00 60.33
CA THR A 12 -7.04 1.20 60.31
C THR A 12 -6.60 0.92 58.87
N LEU A 13 -7.53 0.55 57.98
CA LEU A 13 -7.26 0.34 56.56
C LEU A 13 -6.78 1.64 55.88
N GLY A 14 -7.43 2.77 56.18
CA GLY A 14 -7.03 4.09 55.71
C GLY A 14 -5.62 4.47 56.18
N ALA A 15 -5.31 4.25 57.47
CA ALA A 15 -3.98 4.51 58.01
C ALA A 15 -2.90 3.62 57.35
N ILE A 16 -3.19 2.33 57.13
CA ILE A 16 -2.30 1.41 56.41
C ILE A 16 -2.05 1.90 54.98
N LEU A 17 -3.10 2.30 54.26
CA LEU A 17 -2.98 2.81 52.88
C LEU A 17 -2.15 4.10 52.81
N VAL A 18 -2.35 5.02 53.74
CA VAL A 18 -1.59 6.28 53.82
C VAL A 18 -0.11 6.02 54.12
N VAL A 19 0.18 5.16 55.10
CA VAL A 19 1.57 4.78 55.45
C VAL A 19 2.22 4.02 54.30
N ALA A 20 1.51 3.09 53.66
CA ALA A 20 2.00 2.38 52.48
C ALA A 20 2.30 3.34 51.32
N GLY A 21 1.40 4.31 51.04
CA GLY A 21 1.60 5.34 50.02
C GLY A 21 2.79 6.26 50.31
N LEU A 22 2.97 6.68 51.56
CA LEU A 22 4.13 7.49 51.98
C LEU A 22 5.43 6.70 51.87
N LEU A 23 5.47 5.46 52.35
CA LEU A 23 6.63 4.57 52.24
C LEU A 23 6.98 4.24 50.78
N PHE A 24 5.96 4.12 49.93
CA PHE A 24 6.09 3.93 48.49
C PHE A 24 6.74 5.14 47.81
N PHE A 25 6.38 6.36 48.21
CA PHE A 25 6.97 7.60 47.68
C PHE A 25 8.41 7.86 48.20
N LEU A 26 8.74 7.34 49.40
CA LEU A 26 10.07 7.46 50.01
C LEU A 26 11.15 6.59 49.34
N ARG A 27 10.79 5.65 48.45
CA ARG A 27 11.74 4.83 47.68
C ARG A 27 11.59 5.06 46.17
N PRO A 28 12.13 6.17 45.61
CA PRO A 28 12.03 6.51 44.18
C PRO A 28 12.68 5.49 43.24
N ARG A 29 13.46 4.53 43.78
CA ARG A 29 14.11 3.46 43.02
C ARG A 29 13.12 2.56 42.30
N TRP A 30 11.98 2.20 42.91
CA TRP A 30 11.01 1.32 42.24
C TRP A 30 10.35 1.99 41.02
N LEU A 31 10.00 3.28 41.14
CA LEU A 31 9.43 4.04 40.02
C LEU A 31 10.46 4.28 38.93
N LEU A 32 11.71 4.59 39.28
CA LEU A 32 12.81 4.72 38.31
C LEU A 32 13.15 3.39 37.64
N ASP A 33 13.13 2.27 38.37
CA ASP A 33 13.41 0.95 37.80
C ASP A 33 12.24 0.44 36.94
N TRP A 34 10.99 0.79 37.29
CA TRP A 34 9.83 0.59 36.42
C TRP A 34 9.91 1.45 35.15
N LEU A 35 10.29 2.73 35.27
CA LEU A 35 10.46 3.64 34.14
C LEU A 35 11.58 3.17 33.21
N LYS A 36 12.69 2.67 33.76
CA LYS A 36 13.77 2.02 32.99
C LYS A 36 13.28 0.78 32.27
N GLY A 37 12.50 -0.08 32.95
CA GLY A 37 11.89 -1.26 32.33
C GLY A 37 10.98 -0.90 31.16
N MET A 38 10.12 0.11 31.34
CA MET A 38 9.25 0.62 30.28
C MET A 38 10.04 1.28 29.14
N ALA A 39 11.12 1.99 29.44
CA ALA A 39 11.99 2.58 28.42
C ALA A 39 12.70 1.49 27.59
N ILE A 40 13.20 0.42 28.22
CA ILE A 40 13.82 -0.72 27.53
C ILE A 40 12.77 -1.44 26.68
N LEU A 41 11.58 -1.70 27.22
CA LEU A 41 10.49 -2.32 26.46
C LEU A 41 10.08 -1.46 25.25
N GLY A 42 9.98 -0.14 25.44
CA GLY A 42 9.72 0.81 24.37
C GLY A 42 10.80 0.80 23.29
N ALA A 43 12.08 0.76 23.68
CA ALA A 43 13.20 0.65 22.74
C ALA A 43 13.18 -0.67 21.95
N ILE A 44 12.84 -1.79 22.61
CA ILE A 44 12.68 -3.10 21.94
C ILE A 44 11.54 -3.04 20.93
N LEU A 45 10.38 -2.52 21.31
CA LEU A 45 9.23 -2.40 20.41
C LEU A 45 9.53 -1.47 19.23
N PHE A 46 10.20 -0.35 19.47
CA PHE A 46 10.61 0.57 18.41
C PHE A 46 11.66 -0.05 17.48
N GLY A 47 12.61 -0.81 18.02
CA GLY A 47 13.58 -1.56 17.24
C GLY A 47 12.91 -2.63 16.37
N LEU A 48 11.96 -3.39 16.93
CA LEU A 48 11.18 -4.38 16.19
C LEU A 48 10.35 -3.73 15.08
N TYR A 49 9.68 -2.61 15.39
CA TYR A 49 8.95 -1.80 14.41
C TYR A 49 9.85 -1.35 13.26
N THR A 50 11.04 -0.83 13.57
CA THR A 50 12.02 -0.41 12.57
C THR A 50 12.51 -1.58 11.72
N LEU A 51 12.71 -2.76 12.32
CA LEU A 51 13.15 -3.96 11.60
C LEU A 51 12.07 -4.46 10.63
N VAL A 52 10.80 -4.46 11.05
CA VAL A 52 9.66 -4.78 10.19
C VAL A 52 9.59 -3.80 9.03
N ILE A 53 9.74 -2.50 9.29
CA ILE A 53 9.81 -1.48 8.24
C ILE A 53 10.98 -1.74 7.30
N ALA A 54 12.17 -2.05 7.81
CA ALA A 54 13.35 -2.28 6.98
C ALA A 54 13.17 -3.48 6.04
N VAL A 55 12.62 -4.59 6.54
CA VAL A 55 12.28 -5.76 5.72
C VAL A 55 11.24 -5.40 4.67
N ASN A 56 10.22 -4.63 5.03
CA ASN A 56 9.18 -4.24 4.10
C ASN A 56 9.70 -3.26 3.04
N ILE A 57 10.54 -2.28 3.42
CA ILE A 57 11.22 -1.36 2.50
C ILE A 57 12.14 -2.12 1.55
N ALA A 58 12.83 -3.17 2.01
CA ALA A 58 13.67 -4.00 1.14
C ALA A 58 12.89 -4.71 0.03
N GLU A 59 11.56 -4.82 0.16
CA GLU A 59 10.68 -5.34 -0.90
C GLU A 59 10.22 -4.25 -1.89
N TYR A 60 10.35 -2.95 -1.55
CA TYR A 60 10.00 -1.84 -2.43
C TYR A 60 11.20 -1.33 -3.22
N GLN A 61 10.95 -0.91 -4.46
CA GLN A 61 11.98 -0.39 -5.34
C GLN A 61 12.00 1.13 -5.36
N SER A 62 13.20 1.69 -5.33
CA SER A 62 13.40 3.12 -5.40
C SER A 62 13.29 3.64 -6.83
N VAL A 63 12.41 4.61 -7.07
CA VAL A 63 12.19 5.18 -8.40
C VAL A 63 12.79 6.60 -8.48
N GLU A 64 13.90 6.73 -9.21
CA GLU A 64 14.40 8.02 -9.71
C GLU A 64 14.03 8.13 -11.21
N GLY A 65 13.11 9.05 -11.55
CA GLY A 65 12.71 9.34 -12.94
C GLY A 65 11.51 8.54 -13.47
N MET A 66 11.18 8.73 -14.77
CA MET A 66 10.14 7.97 -15.49
C MET A 66 10.66 6.57 -15.86
N GLN A 67 10.73 5.69 -14.87
CA GLN A 67 11.15 4.29 -15.09
C GLN A 67 10.00 3.46 -15.65
N THR A 68 10.29 2.63 -16.65
CA THR A 68 9.34 1.63 -17.16
C THR A 68 9.11 0.57 -16.08
N VAL A 69 7.87 0.50 -15.57
CA VAL A 69 7.45 -0.44 -14.53
C VAL A 69 6.86 -1.73 -15.10
N ALA A 70 6.31 -1.68 -16.30
CA ALA A 70 5.87 -2.85 -17.06
C ALA A 70 5.83 -2.53 -18.56
N ALA A 71 6.05 -3.53 -19.41
CA ALA A 71 5.71 -3.48 -20.83
C ALA A 71 4.45 -4.31 -21.09
N ILE A 72 3.59 -3.84 -21.97
CA ILE A 72 2.32 -4.50 -22.31
C ILE A 72 2.29 -4.70 -23.81
N SER A 73 1.99 -5.92 -24.24
CA SER A 73 1.70 -6.26 -25.63
C SER A 73 0.28 -6.80 -25.76
N THR A 74 -0.40 -6.37 -26.81
CA THR A 74 -1.77 -6.80 -27.13
C THR A 74 -1.79 -7.52 -28.47
N GLU A 75 -2.45 -8.67 -28.51
CA GLU A 75 -2.62 -9.50 -29.71
C GLU A 75 -4.10 -9.85 -29.87
N ARG A 76 -4.63 -9.73 -31.08
CA ARG A 76 -6.04 -9.97 -31.35
C ARG A 76 -6.32 -11.47 -31.42
N GLN A 77 -7.26 -11.94 -30.63
CA GLN A 77 -7.74 -13.33 -30.66
C GLN A 77 -9.15 -13.46 -31.27
N GLY A 78 -9.91 -12.38 -31.28
CA GLY A 78 -11.27 -12.34 -31.82
C GLY A 78 -11.85 -10.93 -31.74
N ASP A 79 -13.16 -10.83 -31.93
CA ASP A 79 -13.84 -9.54 -31.80
C ASP A 79 -13.92 -9.13 -30.33
N GLN A 80 -13.39 -7.94 -30.02
CA GLN A 80 -13.21 -7.43 -28.65
C GLN A 80 -12.57 -8.44 -27.68
N PHE A 81 -11.80 -9.41 -28.20
CA PHE A 81 -11.13 -10.46 -27.43
C PHE A 81 -9.63 -10.46 -27.73
N TRP A 82 -8.83 -10.25 -26.69
CA TRP A 82 -7.42 -9.92 -26.82
C TRP A 82 -6.58 -10.77 -25.89
N ARG A 83 -5.46 -11.28 -26.39
CA ARG A 83 -4.40 -11.81 -25.54
C ARG A 83 -3.52 -10.63 -25.14
N VAL A 84 -3.43 -10.37 -23.84
CA VAL A 84 -2.59 -9.31 -23.30
C VAL A 84 -1.47 -9.95 -22.49
N THR A 85 -0.24 -9.61 -22.85
CA THR A 85 0.95 -10.03 -22.11
C THR A 85 1.56 -8.82 -21.41
N MET A 86 1.64 -8.90 -20.09
CA MET A 86 2.31 -7.92 -19.25
C MET A 86 3.67 -8.46 -18.84
N HIS A 87 4.72 -7.70 -19.13
CA HIS A 87 6.09 -7.92 -18.70
C HIS A 87 6.45 -6.89 -17.61
N PRO A 88 6.11 -7.16 -16.33
CA PRO A 88 6.57 -6.33 -15.22
C PRO A 88 8.10 -6.37 -15.11
N ALA A 89 8.72 -5.25 -14.73
CA ALA A 89 10.19 -5.14 -14.65
C ALA A 89 10.84 -6.14 -13.67
N ASN A 90 10.10 -6.58 -12.64
CA ASN A 90 10.64 -7.34 -11.51
C ASN A 90 9.85 -8.61 -11.17
N ALA A 91 8.95 -9.04 -12.06
CA ALA A 91 8.17 -10.24 -11.88
C ALA A 91 8.10 -11.04 -13.18
N LYS A 92 7.59 -12.27 -13.11
CA LYS A 92 7.42 -13.09 -14.30
C LYS A 92 6.38 -12.47 -15.24
N PRO A 93 6.56 -12.60 -16.56
CA PRO A 93 5.54 -12.21 -17.52
C PRO A 93 4.21 -12.91 -17.22
N VAL A 94 3.12 -12.16 -17.31
CA VAL A 94 1.76 -12.67 -17.13
C VAL A 94 1.02 -12.48 -18.45
N THR A 95 0.58 -13.58 -19.05
CA THR A 95 -0.23 -13.57 -20.28
C THR A 95 -1.62 -14.07 -19.95
N ASN A 96 -2.64 -13.29 -20.30
CA ASN A 96 -4.04 -13.66 -20.10
C ASN A 96 -4.92 -13.03 -21.18
N SER A 97 -6.13 -13.56 -21.34
CA SER A 97 -7.11 -13.00 -22.27
C SER A 97 -7.99 -11.96 -21.58
N LEU A 98 -8.16 -10.80 -22.24
CA LEU A 98 -9.03 -9.71 -21.81
C LEU A 98 -10.09 -9.43 -22.86
N ARG A 99 -11.20 -8.85 -22.41
CA ARG A 99 -12.28 -8.38 -23.26
C ARG A 99 -12.41 -6.87 -23.19
N GLY A 100 -12.65 -6.23 -24.33
CA GLY A 100 -12.86 -4.79 -24.43
C GLY A 100 -12.20 -4.16 -25.64
N ASP A 101 -12.33 -2.83 -25.71
CA ASP A 101 -11.70 -1.98 -26.72
C ASP A 101 -10.42 -1.33 -26.19
N GLN A 102 -10.30 -1.24 -24.86
CA GLN A 102 -9.20 -0.56 -24.16
C GLN A 102 -8.68 -1.45 -23.05
N TRP A 103 -7.40 -1.31 -22.74
CA TRP A 103 -6.82 -1.89 -21.54
C TRP A 103 -6.55 -0.80 -20.50
N GLN A 104 -6.59 -1.21 -19.25
CA GLN A 104 -6.41 -0.37 -18.07
C GLN A 104 -5.52 -1.11 -17.07
N VAL A 105 -4.57 -0.38 -16.48
CA VAL A 105 -3.72 -0.88 -15.38
C VAL A 105 -3.86 0.02 -14.15
N ASP A 106 -4.21 -0.61 -13.04
CA ASP A 106 -4.30 0.02 -11.72
C ASP A 106 -3.01 -0.20 -10.93
N ALA A 107 -2.54 0.83 -10.21
CA ALA A 107 -1.44 0.70 -9.26
C ALA A 107 -1.71 1.41 -7.94
N ARG A 108 -1.17 0.82 -6.87
CA ARG A 108 -1.05 1.44 -5.55
C ARG A 108 0.35 2.00 -5.40
N ILE A 109 0.45 3.23 -4.89
CA ILE A 109 1.73 3.88 -4.59
C ILE A 109 1.74 4.20 -3.10
N ILE A 110 2.85 3.90 -2.45
CA ILE A 110 3.13 4.30 -1.07
C ILE A 110 4.31 5.26 -1.11
N ARG A 111 4.17 6.41 -0.49
CA ARG A 111 5.25 7.38 -0.33
C ARG A 111 5.41 7.75 1.14
N PHE A 112 6.64 8.07 1.51
CA PHE A 112 6.95 8.56 2.84
C PHE A 112 6.82 10.08 2.89
N SER A 113 6.16 10.59 3.92
CA SER A 113 5.86 12.00 4.12
C SER A 113 6.48 12.51 5.43
N GLY A 114 6.52 13.83 5.61
CA GLY A 114 7.07 14.44 6.82
C GLY A 114 8.57 14.14 7.03
N PRO A 115 9.02 13.91 8.28
CA PRO A 115 10.44 13.68 8.58
C PRO A 115 11.04 12.45 7.88
N LEU A 116 10.23 11.43 7.56
CA LEU A 116 10.70 10.23 6.85
C LEU A 116 11.08 10.53 5.39
N SER A 117 10.55 11.61 4.80
CA SER A 117 10.95 12.03 3.44
C SER A 117 12.43 12.43 3.36
N TRP A 118 13.03 12.88 4.46
CA TRP A 118 14.45 13.25 4.53
C TRP A 118 15.39 12.05 4.46
N LEU A 119 14.89 10.84 4.69
CA LEU A 119 15.67 9.61 4.58
C LEU A 119 15.95 9.22 3.12
N GLY A 120 15.37 9.94 2.14
CA GLY A 120 15.56 9.65 0.72
C GLY A 120 14.97 8.31 0.29
N VAL A 121 14.08 7.72 1.10
CA VAL A 121 13.39 6.48 0.73
C VAL A 121 12.43 6.80 -0.39
N ALA A 122 12.74 6.27 -1.57
CA ALA A 122 11.94 6.46 -2.75
C ALA A 122 10.57 5.76 -2.62
N PRO A 123 9.55 6.26 -3.34
CA PRO A 123 8.20 5.74 -3.24
C PRO A 123 8.11 4.31 -3.76
N GLY A 124 7.41 3.45 -3.01
CA GLY A 124 7.09 2.10 -3.40
C GLY A 124 5.87 2.06 -4.31
N TYR A 125 5.86 1.16 -5.30
CA TYR A 125 4.71 0.93 -6.17
C TYR A 125 4.35 -0.54 -6.27
N ARG A 126 3.06 -0.82 -6.49
CA ARG A 126 2.53 -2.16 -6.73
C ARG A 126 1.47 -2.11 -7.82
N LEU A 127 1.62 -2.95 -8.85
CA LEU A 127 0.59 -3.17 -9.85
C LEU A 127 -0.49 -4.09 -9.25
N GLU A 128 -1.75 -3.69 -9.36
CA GLU A 128 -2.87 -4.38 -8.74
C GLU A 128 -3.66 -5.16 -9.77
N ARG A 129 -4.09 -4.46 -10.82
CA ARG A 129 -5.10 -5.01 -11.71
C ARG A 129 -4.88 -4.59 -13.13
N LEU A 130 -4.93 -5.56 -14.03
CA LEU A 130 -5.01 -5.35 -15.47
C LEU A 130 -6.43 -5.76 -15.92
N SER A 131 -7.18 -4.82 -16.51
CA SER A 131 -8.53 -5.09 -16.99
C SER A 131 -8.77 -4.51 -18.37
N GLY A 132 -9.67 -5.15 -19.12
CA GLY A 132 -10.24 -4.56 -20.32
C GLY A 132 -11.44 -3.67 -20.00
N ARG A 133 -11.69 -2.69 -20.87
CA ARG A 133 -12.79 -1.73 -20.77
C ARG A 133 -13.47 -1.60 -22.13
N PHE A 134 -14.79 -1.52 -22.12
CA PHE A 134 -15.59 -1.25 -23.30
C PHE A 134 -15.85 0.24 -23.45
N THR A 135 -15.92 0.70 -24.70
CA THR A 135 -16.23 2.11 -25.01
C THR A 135 -17.70 2.42 -24.74
N THR A 136 -18.59 1.44 -24.97
CA THR A 136 -20.03 1.62 -24.79
C THR A 136 -20.49 1.25 -23.38
N LEU A 137 -21.33 2.09 -22.78
CA LEU A 137 -21.85 1.88 -21.43
C LEU A 137 -22.83 0.71 -21.36
N GLU A 138 -23.51 0.39 -22.46
CA GLU A 138 -24.38 -0.78 -22.57
C GLU A 138 -23.58 -2.09 -22.46
N GLN A 139 -22.45 -2.20 -23.19
CA GLN A 139 -21.57 -3.37 -23.11
C GLN A 139 -20.89 -3.47 -21.73
N GLU A 140 -20.43 -2.34 -21.17
CA GLU A 140 -19.76 -2.32 -19.87
C GLU A 140 -20.68 -2.79 -18.72
N ARG A 141 -22.01 -2.66 -18.85
CA ARG A 141 -22.99 -3.17 -17.87
C ARG A 141 -23.44 -4.59 -18.13
N ALA A 142 -23.45 -5.02 -19.40
CA ALA A 142 -23.93 -6.34 -19.80
C ALA A 142 -22.84 -7.42 -19.76
N GLU A 143 -21.57 -7.03 -19.96
CA GLU A 143 -20.45 -7.96 -20.01
C GLU A 143 -19.70 -8.08 -18.68
N THR A 144 -19.28 -9.32 -18.36
CA THR A 144 -18.44 -9.59 -17.19
C THR A 144 -17.05 -8.99 -17.41
N ARG A 145 -16.72 -7.94 -16.66
CA ARG A 145 -15.38 -7.35 -16.66
C ARG A 145 -14.33 -8.40 -16.28
N LEU A 146 -13.45 -8.72 -17.21
CA LEU A 146 -12.27 -9.56 -16.93
C LEU A 146 -11.18 -8.66 -16.35
N ALA A 147 -10.89 -8.89 -15.08
CA ALA A 147 -9.82 -8.26 -14.34
C ALA A 147 -8.85 -9.33 -13.86
N ILE A 148 -7.57 -9.10 -14.12
CA ILE A 148 -6.48 -9.95 -13.64
C ILE A 148 -5.91 -9.27 -12.40
N ASP A 149 -6.02 -9.94 -11.26
CA ASP A 149 -5.29 -9.53 -10.06
C ASP A 149 -3.81 -9.93 -10.25
N LEU A 150 -2.92 -8.96 -10.13
CA LEU A 150 -1.50 -9.13 -10.40
C LEU A 150 -0.74 -9.60 -9.16
N ASN A 151 -1.40 -9.66 -7.99
CA ASN A 151 -0.79 -10.12 -6.75
C ASN A 151 -1.73 -10.99 -5.90
N GLY A 152 -1.12 -11.85 -5.08
CA GLY A 152 -1.85 -12.59 -4.04
C GLY A 152 -2.11 -11.71 -2.82
N LYS A 153 -3.17 -12.02 -2.04
CA LYS A 153 -3.44 -11.34 -0.77
C LYS A 153 -2.24 -11.43 0.17
N SER A 154 -1.57 -10.30 0.41
CA SER A 154 -0.58 -10.21 1.49
C SER A 154 -1.30 -10.31 2.83
N TRP A 155 -0.70 -11.00 3.79
CA TRP A 155 -1.22 -11.08 5.16
C TRP A 155 -1.18 -9.71 5.88
N LEU A 156 -0.33 -8.81 5.40
CA LEU A 156 -0.19 -7.43 5.88
C LEU A 156 -0.05 -6.49 4.67
N ASP A 157 -0.99 -5.56 4.49
CA ASP A 157 -0.94 -4.52 3.46
C ASP A 157 -0.86 -3.14 4.09
N LEU A 158 0.33 -2.53 4.06
CA LEU A 158 0.57 -1.17 4.58
C LEU A 158 -0.35 -0.14 3.91
N TRP A 159 -0.72 -0.35 2.65
CA TRP A 159 -1.60 0.56 1.92
C TRP A 159 -3.01 0.55 2.52
N GLU A 160 -3.55 -0.62 2.84
CA GLU A 160 -4.85 -0.76 3.49
C GLU A 160 -4.83 -0.27 4.94
N LEU A 161 -3.70 -0.49 5.63
CA LEU A 161 -3.51 -0.06 7.01
C LEU A 161 -3.49 1.47 7.11
N ASP A 162 -2.77 2.14 6.21
CA ASP A 162 -2.76 3.60 6.10
C ASP A 162 -4.14 4.16 5.76
N ARG A 163 -4.82 3.60 4.77
CA ARG A 163 -6.20 3.96 4.41
C ARG A 163 -7.20 3.84 5.56
N LYS A 164 -6.95 2.94 6.52
CA LYS A 164 -7.84 2.66 7.64
C LYS A 164 -7.49 3.46 8.90
N PHE A 165 -6.20 3.66 9.16
CA PHE A 165 -5.71 4.20 10.42
C PHE A 165 -4.96 5.54 10.29
N ASP A 166 -4.81 6.07 9.07
CA ASP A 166 -4.09 7.31 8.76
C ASP A 166 -2.70 7.31 9.40
N LEU A 167 -1.82 6.43 8.90
CA LEU A 167 -0.54 6.19 9.55
C LEU A 167 0.32 7.45 9.43
N PRO A 168 0.96 7.89 10.53
CA PRO A 168 1.81 9.06 10.45
C PRO A 168 2.99 8.79 9.52
N PHE A 169 3.32 9.78 8.69
CA PHE A 169 4.50 9.78 7.80
C PHE A 169 4.44 8.79 6.63
N ILE A 170 3.32 8.11 6.43
CA ILE A 170 3.04 7.28 5.26
C ILE A 170 1.86 7.93 4.53
N GLU A 171 1.87 7.87 3.21
CA GLU A 171 0.76 8.32 2.40
C GLU A 171 0.47 7.28 1.32
N ALA A 172 -0.67 6.60 1.47
CA ALA A 172 -1.21 5.67 0.50
C ALA A 172 -1.97 6.42 -0.60
N VAL A 173 -1.35 6.53 -1.78
CA VAL A 173 -1.96 7.20 -2.92
C VAL A 173 -2.55 6.16 -3.87
N HIS A 174 -3.85 6.28 -4.14
CA HIS A 174 -4.50 5.56 -5.22
C HIS A 174 -4.38 6.39 -6.50
N ARG A 175 -3.60 5.95 -7.49
CA ARG A 175 -3.60 6.58 -8.81
C ARG A 175 -4.07 5.60 -9.87
N ASN A 176 -5.22 5.93 -10.43
CA ASN A 176 -5.78 5.20 -11.56
C ASN A 176 -5.15 5.65 -12.87
N VAL A 177 -4.58 4.66 -13.57
CA VAL A 177 -4.84 4.29 -14.97
C VAL A 177 -4.48 5.27 -16.06
N THR A 178 -3.50 4.84 -16.85
CA THR A 178 -3.49 5.14 -18.27
C THR A 178 -4.44 4.21 -19.00
N PHE A 179 -5.40 4.78 -19.73
CA PHE A 179 -6.22 4.03 -20.68
C PHE A 179 -5.52 4.03 -22.02
N MET A 180 -5.43 2.86 -22.63
CA MET A 180 -4.84 2.74 -23.96
C MET A 180 -5.70 1.82 -24.83
N PRO A 181 -5.85 2.17 -26.12
CA PRO A 181 -6.60 1.35 -27.06
C PRO A 181 -5.94 -0.02 -27.23
N MET A 182 -6.76 -1.06 -27.34
CA MET A 182 -6.31 -2.40 -27.73
C MET A 182 -6.19 -2.45 -29.25
N ARG A 183 -5.01 -2.82 -29.74
CA ARG A 183 -4.75 -3.01 -31.17
C ARG A 183 -3.83 -4.19 -31.38
N ASP A 184 -3.99 -4.85 -32.52
CA ASP A 184 -3.21 -6.04 -32.81
C ASP A 184 -1.73 -5.69 -32.97
N GLY A 185 -0.87 -6.44 -32.28
CA GLY A 185 0.57 -6.20 -32.23
C GLY A 185 0.99 -4.92 -31.49
N ALA A 186 0.09 -4.16 -30.86
CA ALA A 186 0.47 -2.92 -30.17
C ALA A 186 1.30 -3.19 -28.91
N MET A 187 2.34 -2.38 -28.69
CA MET A 187 3.24 -2.47 -27.55
C MET A 187 3.33 -1.14 -26.81
N PHE A 188 3.18 -1.18 -25.50
CA PHE A 188 3.18 -0.01 -24.62
C PHE A 188 4.12 -0.20 -23.43
N ASP A 189 4.91 0.82 -23.14
CA ASP A 189 5.69 0.93 -21.91
C ASP A 189 4.84 1.66 -20.87
N VAL A 190 4.48 0.99 -19.77
CA VAL A 190 3.91 1.64 -18.59
C VAL A 190 5.06 2.19 -17.75
N ARG A 191 5.09 3.51 -17.61
CA ARG A 191 6.08 4.26 -16.83
C ARG A 191 5.45 4.87 -15.60
N LEU A 192 6.20 4.91 -14.50
CA LEU A 192 5.78 5.61 -13.30
C LEU A 192 6.38 7.02 -13.29
N SER A 193 5.52 8.02 -13.19
CA SER A 193 5.88 9.44 -13.04
C SER A 193 5.47 9.94 -11.65
N ALA A 194 5.97 11.12 -11.24
CA ALA A 194 5.53 11.78 -10.01
C ALA A 194 4.01 12.04 -9.97
N SER A 195 3.38 12.20 -11.14
CA SER A 195 1.93 12.37 -11.30
C SER A 195 1.14 11.07 -11.46
N GLY A 196 1.80 9.91 -11.55
CA GLY A 196 1.15 8.60 -11.68
C GLY A 196 1.65 7.77 -12.84
N LEU A 197 0.87 6.77 -13.25
CA LEU A 197 1.21 5.90 -14.36
C LEU A 197 0.95 6.60 -15.70
N VAL A 198 1.89 6.43 -16.62
CA VAL A 198 1.81 6.89 -18.01
C VAL A 198 2.19 5.74 -18.92
N ALA A 199 1.31 5.35 -19.82
CA ALA A 199 1.63 4.42 -20.90
C ALA A 199 2.16 5.16 -22.13
N VAL A 200 3.28 4.68 -22.66
CA VAL A 200 3.98 5.25 -23.80
C VAL A 200 3.97 4.23 -24.94
N PRO A 201 3.47 4.57 -26.14
CA PRO A 201 3.50 3.65 -27.27
C PRO A 201 4.94 3.41 -27.74
N VAL A 202 5.30 2.14 -27.95
CA VAL A 202 6.68 1.72 -28.27
C VAL A 202 6.83 1.41 -29.76
N ASN A 203 5.77 0.92 -30.42
CA ASN A 203 5.77 0.56 -31.83
C ASN A 203 4.74 1.37 -32.64
N GLU A 204 4.77 1.20 -33.97
CA GLU A 204 3.89 1.95 -34.87
C GLU A 204 2.41 1.62 -34.65
N GLU A 205 2.06 0.35 -34.47
CA GLU A 205 0.69 -0.06 -34.16
C GLU A 205 0.14 0.64 -32.91
N ALA A 206 0.95 0.76 -31.85
CA ALA A 206 0.55 1.48 -30.64
C ALA A 206 0.42 3.00 -30.90
N ARG A 207 1.30 3.60 -31.71
CA ARG A 207 1.22 5.03 -32.05
C ARG A 207 -0.01 5.34 -32.88
N GLU A 208 -0.29 4.52 -33.90
CA GLU A 208 -1.51 4.66 -34.71
C GLU A 208 -2.76 4.49 -33.86
N ALA A 209 -2.80 3.49 -32.97
CA ALA A 209 -3.93 3.28 -32.07
C ALA A 209 -4.22 4.53 -31.22
N VAL A 210 -3.18 5.14 -30.63
CA VAL A 210 -3.31 6.34 -29.82
C VAL A 210 -3.73 7.56 -30.64
N GLN A 211 -3.22 7.72 -31.87
CA GLN A 211 -3.61 8.83 -32.75
C GLN A 211 -5.07 8.73 -33.19
N LEU A 212 -5.52 7.54 -33.58
CA LEU A 212 -6.91 7.29 -33.97
C LEU A 212 -7.89 7.49 -32.81
N TRP A 213 -7.44 7.26 -31.58
CA TRP A 213 -8.25 7.47 -30.38
C TRP A 213 -8.39 8.95 -29.99
N GLY A 214 -7.38 9.78 -30.31
CA GLY A 214 -7.39 11.22 -29.99
C GLY A 214 -8.14 12.10 -30.99
N GLN A 215 -8.69 11.53 -32.06
CA GLN A 215 -9.52 12.20 -33.07
C GLN A 215 -11.00 12.05 -32.76
#